data_AF-A0A355SJ04-F1
#
_entry.id   AF-A0A355SJ04-F1
#
_cell.length_a   1.000
_cell.length_b   1.000
_cell.length_c   1.000
_cell.angle_alpha   90.00
_cell.angle_beta   90.00
_cell.angle_gamma   90.00
#
_symmetry.space_group_name_H-M   'P 1'
#
loop_
_entity.id
_entity.type
_entity.pdbx_description
1 polymer ?
#
loop_
_entity_poly.entity_id
_entity_poly.type
_entity_poly.pdbx_seq_one_letter_code
_entity_poly.pdbx_strand_id
1 'polypeptide(L)'
;MKNKRIIAVILSVLLVLPTAAYAKDKTCGIKGNTKKSSQGIQIKQTVKKLHNVFAYPKNKTNGIKLNRKKAVQGIQIKQTVEKLHDVLFGKTGKLIKNEQEQAKKEIIEKQNEEKKKQIEDFKNQIKAKHETMKQLQEKIKEQKQLLQQKKTELESILNDIKSGKKTLTSDMLSTLLSKAQILKTDINNIEGTASYKDLISDTQGKLNKKDFNNALSSLDKVIQRMSQRFNALVKLNLDLEDVLKVLRQAPATAPSTGSSVVATN
;
A
#
# COMPACT_ATOMS: atom_id res chain seq x y z
N MET A 1 -19.53 -21.38 43.71
CA MET A 1 -20.12 -20.68 42.53
C MET A 1 -19.16 -19.70 41.82
N LYS A 2 -18.25 -19.02 42.52
CA LYS A 2 -17.35 -18.00 41.91
C LYS A 2 -16.42 -18.56 40.83
N ASN A 3 -15.85 -19.76 41.04
CA ASN A 3 -14.90 -20.38 40.09
C ASN A 3 -15.54 -20.66 38.71
N LYS A 4 -16.80 -21.13 38.69
CA LYS A 4 -17.52 -21.46 37.45
C LYS A 4 -17.72 -20.22 36.57
N ARG A 5 -18.01 -19.05 37.16
CA ARG A 5 -18.19 -17.79 36.43
C ARG A 5 -16.88 -17.28 35.81
N ILE A 6 -15.78 -17.34 36.55
CA ILE A 6 -14.47 -16.87 36.06
C ILE A 6 -13.96 -17.78 34.94
N ILE A 7 -14.10 -19.10 35.08
CA ILE A 7 -13.77 -20.07 34.03
C ILE A 7 -14.60 -19.78 32.75
N ALA A 8 -15.89 -19.46 32.90
CA ALA A 8 -16.74 -19.09 31.75
C ALA A 8 -16.27 -17.80 31.05
N VAL A 9 -15.83 -16.79 31.81
CA VAL A 9 -15.27 -15.54 31.24
C VAL A 9 -13.99 -15.84 30.45
N ILE A 10 -13.06 -16.61 31.01
CA ILE A 10 -11.80 -16.95 30.31
C ILE A 10 -12.09 -17.77 29.05
N LEU A 11 -13.02 -18.73 29.11
CA LEU A 11 -13.46 -19.50 27.94
C LEU A 11 -14.13 -18.62 26.87
N SER A 12 -14.92 -17.62 27.27
CA SER A 12 -15.51 -16.69 26.31
C SER A 12 -14.43 -15.89 25.57
N VAL A 13 -13.37 -15.47 26.25
CA VAL A 13 -12.22 -14.78 25.64
C VAL A 13 -11.45 -15.72 24.70
N LEU A 14 -11.25 -16.98 25.09
CA LEU A 14 -10.63 -18.02 24.26
C LEU A 14 -11.35 -18.28 22.95
N LEU A 15 -12.69 -18.22 22.94
CA LEU A 15 -13.50 -18.44 21.74
C LEU A 15 -13.29 -17.35 20.67
N VAL A 16 -12.95 -16.13 21.09
CA VAL A 16 -12.73 -14.98 20.18
C VAL A 16 -11.28 -14.91 19.67
N LEU A 17 -10.37 -15.74 20.19
CA LEU A 17 -9.00 -15.78 19.69
C LEU A 17 -8.99 -16.14 18.19
N PRO A 18 -8.31 -15.35 17.34
CA PRO A 18 -8.30 -15.58 15.90
C PRO A 18 -7.67 -16.93 15.59
N THR A 19 -8.49 -17.93 15.26
CA THR A 19 -8.02 -19.28 14.95
C THR A 19 -7.33 -19.30 13.59
N ALA A 20 -6.27 -20.09 13.47
CA ALA A 20 -5.46 -20.20 12.26
C ALA A 20 -6.22 -20.80 11.04
N ALA A 21 -7.51 -21.13 11.17
CA ALA A 21 -8.35 -21.75 10.15
C ALA A 21 -8.60 -20.86 8.91
N TYR A 22 -8.20 -19.59 8.92
CA TYR A 22 -8.21 -18.70 7.74
C TYR A 22 -6.97 -18.85 6.84
N ALA A 23 -6.54 -20.08 6.54
CA ALA A 23 -5.38 -20.33 5.69
C ALA A 23 -5.71 -21.28 4.51
N LYS A 24 -6.77 -20.95 3.78
CA LYS A 24 -6.95 -21.38 2.39
C LYS A 24 -7.23 -20.15 1.51
N ASP A 25 -6.47 -19.06 1.72
CA ASP A 25 -6.49 -17.92 0.81
C ASP A 25 -5.77 -18.34 -0.48
N LYS A 26 -6.60 -18.64 -1.49
CA LYS A 26 -6.19 -18.92 -2.86
C LYS A 26 -5.23 -17.82 -3.34
N THR A 27 -4.12 -18.28 -3.89
CA THR A 27 -3.06 -17.50 -4.53
C THR A 27 -3.60 -16.30 -5.31
N CYS A 28 -3.01 -15.12 -5.07
CA CYS A 28 -3.15 -13.95 -5.95
C CYS A 28 -2.51 -14.27 -7.31
N GLY A 29 -3.27 -14.93 -8.19
CA GLY A 29 -2.96 -15.13 -9.59
C GLY A 29 -3.18 -13.84 -10.36
N ILE A 30 -2.11 -13.11 -10.60
CA ILE A 30 -2.08 -11.90 -11.44
C ILE A 30 -2.29 -12.32 -12.90
N LYS A 31 -3.51 -12.19 -13.43
CA LYS A 31 -3.79 -12.23 -14.88
C LYS A 31 -3.95 -10.80 -15.39
N GLY A 32 -2.87 -10.25 -15.91
CA GLY A 32 -2.85 -8.94 -16.57
C GLY A 32 -3.57 -8.99 -17.91
N ASN A 33 -4.58 -8.14 -18.07
CA ASN A 33 -5.28 -7.93 -19.33
C ASN A 33 -4.98 -6.50 -19.80
N THR A 34 -4.16 -6.37 -20.85
CA THR A 34 -3.70 -5.08 -21.40
C THR A 34 -4.63 -4.61 -22.52
N LYS A 35 -5.39 -3.53 -22.30
CA LYS A 35 -6.02 -2.75 -23.37
C LYS A 35 -5.32 -1.39 -23.51
N LYS A 36 -4.88 -1.11 -24.74
CA LYS A 36 -4.15 0.09 -25.19
C LYS A 36 -4.99 1.35 -24.97
N SER A 37 -4.40 2.42 -24.41
CA SER A 37 -5.05 3.72 -24.23
C SER A 37 -4.64 4.74 -25.29
N SER A 38 -5.66 5.42 -25.82
CA SER A 38 -5.67 6.42 -26.88
C SER A 38 -5.07 7.76 -26.46
N GLN A 39 -3.75 7.94 -26.60
CA GLN A 39 -3.07 9.23 -26.35
C GLN A 39 -2.55 9.94 -27.62
N GLY A 40 -3.10 9.62 -28.81
CA GLY A 40 -2.68 10.21 -30.09
C GLY A 40 -3.45 11.47 -30.54
N ILE A 41 -4.47 11.92 -29.80
CA ILE A 41 -5.46 12.88 -30.35
C ILE A 41 -5.26 14.33 -29.90
N GLN A 42 -4.56 14.61 -28.79
CA GLN A 42 -4.46 15.98 -28.27
C GLN A 42 -3.33 16.85 -28.85
N ILE A 43 -2.41 16.30 -29.65
CA ILE A 43 -1.26 17.07 -30.18
C ILE A 43 -1.59 17.75 -31.54
N LYS A 44 -2.63 17.30 -32.26
CA LYS A 44 -2.97 17.84 -33.61
C LYS A 44 -3.82 19.11 -33.61
N GLN A 45 -4.41 19.53 -32.48
CA GLN A 45 -5.26 20.74 -32.45
C GLN A 45 -4.48 22.05 -32.23
N THR A 46 -3.26 21.99 -31.71
CA THR A 46 -2.48 23.20 -31.38
C THR A 46 -1.74 23.79 -32.59
N VAL A 47 -1.46 22.99 -33.63
CA VAL A 47 -0.72 23.46 -34.83
C VAL A 47 -1.63 24.18 -35.84
N LYS A 48 -2.95 23.93 -35.82
CA LYS A 48 -3.89 24.50 -36.79
C LYS A 48 -4.29 25.96 -36.49
N LYS A 49 -4.05 26.46 -35.27
CA LYS A 49 -4.37 27.85 -34.87
C LYS A 49 -3.30 28.89 -35.25
N LEU A 50 -2.11 28.48 -35.69
CA LEU A 50 -1.02 29.41 -36.03
C LEU A 50 -0.93 29.79 -37.53
N HIS A 51 -1.66 29.11 -38.42
CA HIS A 51 -1.64 29.44 -39.86
C HIS A 51 -2.61 30.55 -40.29
N ASN A 52 -3.49 31.03 -39.41
CA ASN A 52 -4.54 32.01 -39.78
C ASN A 52 -4.21 33.48 -39.44
N VAL A 53 -2.97 33.79 -39.01
CA VAL A 53 -2.59 35.16 -38.59
C VAL A 53 -1.88 35.97 -39.68
N PHE A 54 -1.60 35.39 -40.86
CA PHE A 54 -0.90 36.07 -41.96
C PHE A 54 -1.70 36.16 -43.28
N ALA A 55 -3.00 36.45 -43.19
CA ALA A 55 -3.77 36.85 -44.38
C ALA A 55 -3.61 38.37 -44.61
N TYR A 56 -2.74 38.76 -45.54
CA TYR A 56 -2.62 40.16 -45.98
C TYR A 56 -3.84 40.58 -46.84
N PRO A 57 -4.37 41.80 -46.66
CA PRO A 57 -5.52 42.31 -47.42
C PRO A 57 -5.14 42.63 -48.87
N LYS A 58 -5.96 42.16 -49.82
CA LYS A 58 -5.89 42.53 -51.24
C LYS A 58 -6.45 43.95 -51.42
N ASN A 59 -5.58 44.95 -51.55
CA ASN A 59 -5.98 46.29 -52.00
C ASN A 59 -6.07 46.33 -53.54
N LYS A 60 -7.27 46.60 -54.05
CA LYS A 60 -7.53 47.02 -55.42
C LYS A 60 -7.07 48.48 -55.57
N THR A 61 -6.19 48.78 -56.53
CA THR A 61 -6.00 50.16 -56.99
C THR A 61 -5.99 50.21 -58.51
N ASN A 62 -6.76 51.19 -58.99
CA ASN A 62 -7.07 51.48 -60.38
C ASN A 62 -5.85 52.04 -61.13
N GLY A 63 -5.96 52.01 -62.46
CA GLY A 63 -4.88 52.27 -63.40
C GLY A 63 -4.18 53.62 -63.22
N ILE A 64 -2.89 53.55 -62.92
CA ILE A 64 -1.94 54.64 -63.11
C ILE A 64 -0.85 54.07 -64.03
N LYS A 65 -0.69 54.64 -65.22
CA LYS A 65 0.37 54.27 -66.17
C LYS A 65 1.73 54.58 -65.53
N LEU A 66 2.33 53.57 -64.91
CA LEU A 66 3.63 53.68 -64.28
C LEU A 66 4.71 53.84 -65.35
N ASN A 67 5.45 54.94 -65.23
CA ASN A 67 6.60 55.30 -66.04
C ASN A 67 7.63 54.15 -66.05
N ARG A 68 7.87 53.54 -67.22
CA ARG A 68 8.63 52.27 -67.38
C ARG A 68 10.01 52.28 -66.69
N LYS A 69 10.66 53.45 -66.55
CA LYS A 69 11.95 53.58 -65.83
C LYS A 69 11.83 53.35 -64.31
N LYS A 70 10.74 53.77 -63.67
CA LYS A 70 10.50 53.53 -62.22
C LYS A 70 10.13 52.07 -61.93
N ALA A 71 9.48 51.39 -62.90
CA ALA A 71 9.17 49.97 -62.80
C ALA A 71 10.44 49.09 -62.87
N VAL A 72 11.41 49.43 -63.73
CA VAL A 72 12.68 48.68 -63.86
C VAL A 72 13.57 48.85 -62.62
N GLN A 73 13.65 50.06 -62.04
CA GLN A 73 14.36 50.26 -60.77
C GLN A 73 13.68 49.54 -59.59
N GLY A 74 12.34 49.52 -59.54
CA GLY A 74 11.60 48.76 -58.52
C GLY A 74 11.82 47.25 -58.60
N ILE A 75 11.95 46.68 -59.82
CA ILE A 75 12.23 45.25 -60.03
C ILE A 75 13.65 44.91 -59.58
N GLN A 76 14.65 45.75 -59.87
CA GLN A 76 16.02 45.53 -59.40
C GLN A 76 16.13 45.64 -57.88
N ILE A 77 15.50 46.65 -57.26
CA ILE A 77 15.49 46.78 -55.80
C ILE A 77 14.81 45.57 -55.16
N LYS A 78 13.68 45.09 -55.71
CA LYS A 78 12.98 43.91 -55.19
C LYS A 78 13.83 42.64 -55.27
N GLN A 79 14.51 42.40 -56.39
CA GLN A 79 15.42 41.26 -56.55
C GLN A 79 16.64 41.34 -55.61
N THR A 80 17.19 42.54 -55.38
CA THR A 80 18.29 42.73 -54.43
C THR A 80 17.83 42.52 -52.99
N VAL A 81 16.63 42.98 -52.64
CA VAL A 81 16.04 42.76 -51.31
C VAL A 81 15.70 41.29 -51.08
N GLU A 82 15.15 40.57 -52.06
CA GLU A 82 14.89 39.13 -51.96
C GLU A 82 16.20 38.33 -51.82
N LYS A 83 17.25 38.68 -52.58
CA LYS A 83 18.58 38.07 -52.42
C LYS A 83 19.21 38.38 -51.06
N LEU A 84 19.09 39.60 -50.57
CA LEU A 84 19.57 39.97 -49.24
C LEU A 84 18.79 39.25 -48.15
N HIS A 85 17.48 39.08 -48.29
CA HIS A 85 16.66 38.33 -47.35
C HIS A 85 17.04 36.84 -47.32
N ASP A 86 17.26 36.20 -48.48
CA ASP A 86 17.73 34.80 -48.55
C ASP A 86 19.16 34.62 -48.01
N VAL A 87 20.04 35.61 -48.20
CA VAL A 87 21.40 35.59 -47.65
C VAL A 87 21.39 35.81 -46.14
N LEU A 88 20.61 36.79 -45.65
CA LEU A 88 20.59 37.19 -44.24
C LEU A 88 19.71 36.30 -43.36
N PHE A 89 18.68 35.65 -43.91
CA PHE A 89 17.73 34.81 -43.16
C PHE A 89 17.64 33.36 -43.65
N GLY A 90 18.08 33.04 -44.87
CA GLY A 90 17.97 31.70 -45.43
C GLY A 90 19.00 30.70 -44.88
N LYS A 91 20.26 31.11 -44.67
CA LYS A 91 21.30 30.25 -44.06
C LYS A 91 21.29 30.32 -42.53
N THR A 92 21.25 31.53 -41.96
CA THR A 92 21.18 31.78 -40.51
C THR A 92 19.88 31.25 -39.90
N GLY A 93 18.73 31.43 -40.56
CA GLY A 93 17.45 30.90 -40.09
C GLY A 93 17.37 29.37 -40.13
N LYS A 94 18.08 28.71 -41.06
CA LYS A 94 18.21 27.23 -41.07
C LYS A 94 19.14 26.74 -39.96
N LEU A 95 20.25 27.42 -39.70
CA LEU A 95 21.16 27.11 -38.58
C LEU A 95 20.46 27.27 -37.22
N ILE A 96 19.73 28.37 -37.02
CA ILE A 96 18.98 28.62 -35.77
C ILE A 96 17.89 27.57 -35.55
N LYS A 97 17.17 27.14 -36.61
CA LYS A 97 16.18 26.06 -36.51
C LYS A 97 16.81 24.72 -36.14
N ASN A 98 17.95 24.38 -36.75
CA ASN A 98 18.67 23.14 -36.46
C ASN A 98 19.21 23.12 -35.02
N GLU A 99 19.80 24.22 -34.53
CA GLU A 99 20.28 24.35 -33.15
C GLU A 99 19.14 24.27 -32.13
N GLN A 100 17.98 24.91 -32.41
CA GLN A 100 16.80 24.79 -31.55
C GLN A 100 16.21 23.37 -31.53
N GLU A 101 16.21 22.65 -32.65
CA GLU A 101 15.79 21.24 -32.68
C GLU A 101 16.75 20.33 -31.94
N GLN A 102 18.06 20.57 -32.05
CA GLN A 102 19.09 19.81 -31.34
C GLN A 102 18.99 20.04 -29.82
N ALA A 103 18.87 21.30 -29.38
CA ALA A 103 18.64 21.62 -27.97
C ALA A 103 17.35 21.00 -27.42
N LYS A 104 16.25 20.99 -28.19
CA LYS A 104 15.01 20.29 -27.79
C LYS A 104 15.21 18.79 -27.67
N LYS A 105 15.94 18.15 -28.58
CA LYS A 105 16.25 16.72 -28.51
C LYS A 105 17.07 16.39 -27.27
N GLU A 106 18.11 17.17 -26.98
CA GLU A 106 18.94 16.98 -25.78
C GLU A 106 18.14 17.17 -24.48
N ILE A 107 17.25 18.17 -24.41
CA ILE A 107 16.35 18.36 -23.25
C ILE A 107 15.41 17.17 -23.09
N ILE A 108 14.81 16.68 -24.18
CA ILE A 108 13.91 15.52 -24.15
C ILE A 108 14.68 14.25 -23.74
N GLU A 109 15.90 14.07 -24.21
CA GLU A 109 16.76 12.93 -23.87
C GLU A 109 17.11 12.93 -22.39
N LYS A 110 17.58 14.06 -21.83
CA LYS A 110 17.82 14.22 -20.38
C LYS A 110 16.57 13.96 -19.54
N GLN A 111 15.42 14.49 -19.96
CA GLN A 111 14.14 14.23 -19.27
C GLN A 111 13.74 12.75 -19.32
N ASN A 112 14.04 12.04 -20.41
CA ASN A 112 13.75 10.62 -20.55
C ASN A 112 14.69 9.76 -19.69
N GLU A 113 15.97 10.11 -19.63
CA GLU A 113 16.94 9.45 -18.73
C GLU A 113 16.56 9.64 -17.26
N GLU A 114 16.18 10.86 -16.86
CA GLU A 114 15.73 11.15 -15.50
C GLU A 114 14.47 10.35 -15.15
N LYS A 115 13.48 10.29 -16.06
CA LYS A 115 12.28 9.46 -15.89
C LYS A 115 12.61 7.97 -15.79
N LYS A 116 13.56 7.47 -16.58
CA LYS A 116 14.02 6.06 -16.48
C LYS A 116 14.59 5.78 -15.10
N LYS A 117 15.46 6.65 -14.60
CA LYS A 117 16.05 6.54 -13.26
C LYS A 117 14.98 6.57 -12.16
N GLN A 118 14.04 7.52 -12.24
CA GLN A 118 12.91 7.59 -11.30
C GLN A 118 12.05 6.32 -11.31
N ILE A 119 11.78 5.74 -12.50
CA ILE A 119 11.04 4.48 -12.63
C ILE A 119 11.81 3.30 -12.02
N GLU A 120 13.13 3.28 -12.19
CA GLU A 120 13.99 2.24 -11.61
C GLU A 120 14.03 2.33 -10.09
N ASP A 121 14.25 3.53 -9.54
CA ASP A 121 14.20 3.79 -8.10
C ASP A 121 12.84 3.37 -7.51
N PHE A 122 11.76 3.71 -8.21
CA PHE A 122 10.41 3.31 -7.83
C PHE A 122 10.21 1.79 -7.80
N LYS A 123 10.68 1.07 -8.82
CA LYS A 123 10.61 -0.40 -8.86
C LYS A 123 11.38 -1.03 -7.69
N ASN A 124 12.55 -0.49 -7.37
CA ASN A 124 13.36 -0.97 -6.26
C ASN A 124 12.66 -0.73 -4.92
N GLN A 125 12.03 0.44 -4.73
CA GLN A 125 11.25 0.73 -3.52
C GLN A 125 10.02 -0.18 -3.37
N ILE A 126 9.26 -0.45 -4.44
CA ILE A 126 8.15 -1.42 -4.37
C ILE A 126 8.67 -2.79 -3.97
N LYS A 127 9.73 -3.28 -4.63
CA LYS A 127 10.29 -4.61 -4.33
C LYS A 127 10.68 -4.72 -2.86
N ALA A 128 11.38 -3.72 -2.33
CA ALA A 128 11.77 -3.67 -0.93
C ALA A 128 10.55 -3.70 0.02
N LYS A 129 9.54 -2.87 -0.24
CA LYS A 129 8.31 -2.83 0.57
C LYS A 129 7.52 -4.14 0.49
N HIS A 130 7.42 -4.74 -0.69
CA HIS A 130 6.76 -6.02 -0.88
C HIS A 130 7.47 -7.14 -0.10
N GLU A 131 8.79 -7.15 -0.08
CA GLU A 131 9.57 -8.09 0.73
C GLU A 131 9.32 -7.89 2.23
N THR A 132 9.29 -6.63 2.71
CA THR A 132 8.92 -6.33 4.10
C THR A 132 7.51 -6.84 4.44
N MET A 133 6.53 -6.66 3.55
CA MET A 133 5.18 -7.19 3.74
C MET A 133 5.16 -8.71 3.85
N LYS A 134 5.91 -9.40 2.98
CA LYS A 134 6.03 -10.87 3.01
C LYS A 134 6.60 -11.36 4.34
N GLN A 135 7.70 -10.75 4.81
CA GLN A 135 8.32 -11.08 6.09
C GLN A 135 7.35 -10.83 7.27
N LEU A 136 6.61 -9.71 7.26
CA LEU A 136 5.59 -9.44 8.28
C LEU A 136 4.46 -10.46 8.24
N GLN A 137 4.04 -10.90 7.05
CA GLN A 137 2.99 -11.92 6.91
C GLN A 137 3.41 -13.26 7.51
N GLU A 138 4.66 -13.69 7.27
CA GLU A 138 5.22 -14.91 7.86
C GLU A 138 5.29 -14.80 9.38
N LYS A 139 5.83 -13.69 9.92
CA LYS A 139 5.85 -13.43 11.38
C LYS A 139 4.46 -13.42 12.01
N ILE A 140 3.47 -12.82 11.37
CA ILE A 140 2.07 -12.85 11.83
C ILE A 140 1.53 -14.28 11.85
N LYS A 141 1.85 -15.10 10.84
CA LYS A 141 1.44 -16.50 10.77
C LYS A 141 2.06 -17.32 11.90
N GLU A 142 3.36 -17.16 12.15
CA GLU A 142 4.07 -17.81 13.26
C GLU A 142 3.46 -17.44 14.62
N GLN A 143 3.21 -16.15 14.87
CA GLN A 143 2.58 -15.70 16.12
C GLN A 143 1.18 -16.28 16.31
N LYS A 144 0.39 -16.41 15.24
CA LYS A 144 -0.92 -17.08 15.31
C LYS A 144 -0.79 -18.56 15.67
N GLN A 145 0.22 -19.25 15.16
CA GLN A 145 0.46 -20.66 15.51
C GLN A 145 0.85 -20.81 16.98
N LEU A 146 1.72 -19.94 17.50
CA LEU A 146 2.09 -19.92 18.93
C LEU A 146 0.87 -19.64 19.81
N LEU A 147 0.03 -18.67 19.45
CA LEU A 147 -1.22 -18.39 20.15
C LEU A 147 -2.16 -19.59 20.16
N GLN A 148 -2.24 -20.34 19.05
CA GLN A 148 -3.06 -21.54 18.96
C GLN A 148 -2.53 -22.67 19.88
N GLN A 149 -1.21 -22.84 19.99
CA GLN A 149 -0.62 -23.82 20.92
C GLN A 149 -0.95 -23.47 22.37
N LYS A 150 -0.76 -22.21 22.75
CA LYS A 150 -1.08 -21.71 24.10
C LYS A 150 -2.58 -21.77 24.40
N LYS A 151 -3.42 -21.55 23.39
CA LYS A 151 -4.88 -21.74 23.49
C LYS A 151 -5.22 -23.18 23.88
N THR A 152 -4.65 -24.16 23.17
CA THR A 152 -4.86 -25.58 23.47
C THR A 152 -4.36 -25.96 24.87
N GLU A 153 -3.19 -25.44 25.27
CA GLU A 153 -2.67 -25.65 26.62
C GLU A 153 -3.60 -25.06 27.69
N LEU A 154 -4.08 -23.84 27.47
CA LEU A 154 -5.00 -23.15 28.36
C LEU A 154 -6.32 -23.94 28.50
N GLU A 155 -6.88 -24.43 27.41
CA GLU A 155 -8.08 -25.29 27.41
C GLU A 155 -7.86 -26.58 28.22
N SER A 156 -6.70 -27.21 28.07
CA SER A 156 -6.33 -28.41 28.84
C SER A 156 -6.31 -28.14 30.36
N ILE A 157 -5.60 -27.09 30.80
CA ILE A 157 -5.52 -26.74 32.23
C ILE A 157 -6.90 -26.34 32.78
N LEU A 158 -7.71 -25.61 32.02
CA LEU A 158 -9.07 -25.26 32.42
C LEU A 158 -9.96 -26.50 32.58
N ASN A 159 -9.77 -27.54 31.76
CA ASN A 159 -10.49 -28.80 31.90
C ASN A 159 -10.06 -29.59 33.14
N ASP A 160 -8.78 -29.57 33.50
CA ASP A 160 -8.29 -30.13 34.77
C ASP A 160 -8.92 -29.41 35.98
N ILE A 161 -9.07 -28.09 35.92
CA ILE A 161 -9.74 -27.31 36.96
C ILE A 161 -11.24 -27.63 37.02
N LYS A 162 -11.91 -27.71 35.87
CA LYS A 162 -13.35 -28.07 35.79
C LYS A 162 -13.63 -29.47 36.34
N SER A 163 -12.75 -30.43 36.05
CA SER A 163 -12.88 -31.81 36.54
C SER A 163 -12.46 -31.96 38.00
N GLY A 164 -11.98 -30.88 38.65
CA GLY A 164 -11.60 -30.89 40.05
C GLY A 164 -10.24 -31.55 40.31
N LYS A 165 -9.42 -31.78 39.27
CA LYS A 165 -8.02 -32.25 39.45
C LYS A 165 -7.11 -31.15 39.98
N LYS A 166 -7.43 -29.89 39.68
CA LYS A 166 -6.74 -28.70 40.17
C LYS A 166 -7.72 -27.75 40.84
N THR A 167 -7.25 -27.05 41.87
CA THR A 167 -8.04 -26.00 42.53
C THR A 167 -7.40 -24.63 42.32
N LEU A 168 -8.23 -23.60 42.25
CA LEU A 168 -7.79 -22.21 42.18
C LEU A 168 -8.02 -21.55 43.53
N THR A 169 -6.97 -20.93 44.09
CA THR A 169 -7.09 -20.09 45.28
C THR A 169 -7.82 -18.78 44.96
N SER A 170 -8.29 -18.08 45.99
CA SER A 170 -8.96 -16.78 45.81
C SER A 170 -8.06 -15.75 45.10
N ASP A 171 -6.76 -15.72 45.44
CA ASP A 171 -5.80 -14.78 44.87
C ASP A 171 -5.52 -15.06 43.40
N MET A 172 -5.44 -16.34 43.02
CA MET A 172 -5.32 -16.76 41.62
C MET A 172 -6.56 -16.36 40.82
N LEU A 173 -7.76 -16.53 41.39
CA LEU A 173 -9.00 -16.13 40.73
C LEU A 173 -9.07 -14.62 40.46
N SER A 174 -8.67 -13.80 41.45
CA SER A 174 -8.59 -12.34 41.29
C SER A 174 -7.60 -11.96 40.18
N THR A 175 -6.41 -12.57 40.21
CA THR A 175 -5.36 -12.35 39.20
C THR A 175 -5.83 -12.74 37.80
N LEU A 176 -6.48 -13.90 37.65
CA LEU A 176 -7.01 -14.38 36.37
C LEU A 176 -8.12 -13.49 35.83
N LEU A 177 -8.97 -12.94 36.70
CA LEU A 177 -10.03 -12.02 36.29
C LEU A 177 -9.44 -10.73 35.71
N SER A 178 -8.45 -10.14 36.38
CA SER A 178 -7.73 -8.96 35.88
C SER A 178 -7.05 -9.24 34.55
N LYS A 179 -6.31 -10.36 34.44
CA LYS A 179 -5.66 -10.75 33.18
C LYS A 179 -6.66 -11.05 32.05
N ALA A 180 -7.84 -11.60 32.35
CA ALA A 180 -8.88 -11.83 31.33
C ALA A 180 -9.42 -10.52 30.73
N GLN A 181 -9.51 -9.45 31.51
CA GLN A 181 -9.90 -8.12 31.01
C GLN A 181 -8.82 -7.53 30.09
N ILE A 182 -7.54 -7.72 30.43
CA ILE A 182 -6.40 -7.34 29.59
C ILE A 182 -6.48 -8.10 28.26
N LEU A 183 -6.59 -9.44 28.30
CA LEU A 183 -6.73 -10.27 27.09
C LEU A 183 -7.89 -9.82 26.19
N LYS A 184 -9.05 -9.48 26.77
CA LYS A 184 -10.19 -8.97 26.01
C LYS A 184 -9.84 -7.67 25.27
N THR A 185 -9.12 -6.77 25.94
CA THR A 185 -8.68 -5.51 25.34
C THR A 185 -7.71 -5.76 24.19
N ASP A 186 -6.76 -6.68 24.36
CA ASP A 186 -5.78 -6.99 23.32
C ASP A 186 -6.38 -7.71 22.11
N ILE A 187 -7.38 -8.57 22.32
CA ILE A 187 -8.16 -9.16 21.22
C ILE A 187 -8.87 -8.07 20.41
N ASN A 188 -9.54 -7.13 21.07
CA ASN A 188 -10.21 -6.01 20.38
C ASN A 188 -9.21 -5.16 19.57
N ASN A 189 -7.99 -4.95 20.10
CA ASN A 189 -6.92 -4.25 19.38
C ASN A 189 -6.46 -5.01 18.11
N ILE A 190 -6.40 -6.34 18.18
CA ILE A 190 -6.07 -7.18 17.01
C ILE A 190 -7.18 -7.14 15.96
N GLU A 191 -8.45 -7.15 16.38
CA GLU A 191 -9.60 -7.03 15.47
C GLU A 191 -9.63 -5.67 14.78
N GLY A 192 -9.38 -4.59 15.53
CA GLY A 192 -9.27 -3.25 14.96
C GLY A 192 -8.20 -3.17 13.86
N THR A 193 -7.10 -3.90 14.01
CA THR A 193 -6.00 -3.96 13.01
C THR A 193 -6.21 -5.01 11.92
N ALA A 194 -7.35 -5.69 11.88
CA ALA A 194 -7.54 -6.84 11.00
C ALA A 194 -7.77 -6.50 9.53
N SER A 195 -8.39 -5.35 9.24
CA SER A 195 -8.61 -4.90 7.86
C SER A 195 -7.41 -4.11 7.33
N TYR A 196 -6.50 -4.82 6.67
CA TYR A 196 -5.53 -4.21 5.74
C TYR A 196 -5.73 -4.70 4.29
N LYS A 197 -6.70 -5.60 4.07
CA LYS A 197 -7.04 -6.11 2.72
C LYS A 197 -7.53 -4.99 1.81
N ASP A 198 -8.32 -4.06 2.34
CA ASP A 198 -8.82 -2.90 1.58
C ASP A 198 -7.67 -1.97 1.17
N LEU A 199 -6.69 -1.77 2.06
CA LEU A 199 -5.50 -0.98 1.76
C LEU A 199 -4.63 -1.63 0.67
N ILE A 200 -4.54 -2.96 0.64
CA ILE A 200 -3.86 -3.69 -0.44
C ILE A 200 -4.57 -3.47 -1.78
N SER A 201 -5.91 -3.58 -1.80
CA SER A 201 -6.71 -3.37 -3.01
C SER A 201 -6.57 -1.95 -3.55
N ASP A 202 -6.65 -0.94 -2.68
CA ASP A 202 -6.43 0.47 -3.04
C ASP A 202 -5.02 0.71 -3.61
N THR A 203 -4.01 0.11 -2.98
CA THR A 203 -2.62 0.16 -3.45
C THR A 203 -2.47 -0.44 -4.85
N GLN A 204 -3.07 -1.60 -5.12
CA GLN A 204 -3.07 -2.22 -6.45
C GLN A 204 -3.75 -1.32 -7.49
N GLY A 205 -4.86 -0.66 -7.12
CA GLY A 205 -5.54 0.30 -7.98
C GLY A 205 -4.63 1.46 -8.39
N LYS A 206 -3.85 2.02 -7.45
CA LYS A 206 -2.89 3.10 -7.70
C LYS A 206 -1.72 2.65 -8.58
N LEU A 207 -1.19 1.45 -8.36
CA LEU A 207 -0.15 0.85 -9.20
C LEU A 207 -0.62 0.68 -10.65
N ASN A 208 -1.83 0.17 -10.86
CA ASN A 208 -2.41 -0.02 -12.20
C ASN A 208 -2.63 1.31 -12.95
N LYS A 209 -2.94 2.38 -12.20
CA LYS A 209 -3.06 3.75 -12.74
C LYS A 209 -1.72 4.45 -12.97
N LYS A 210 -0.58 3.77 -12.68
CA LYS A 210 0.77 4.35 -12.70
C LYS A 210 0.92 5.55 -11.76
N ASP A 211 0.10 5.61 -10.72
CA ASP A 211 0.17 6.63 -9.68
C ASP A 211 1.16 6.18 -8.60
N PHE A 212 2.43 6.26 -8.98
CA PHE A 212 3.54 5.65 -8.28
C PHE A 212 3.74 6.24 -6.87
N ASN A 213 3.78 7.57 -6.74
CA ASN A 213 3.98 8.22 -5.45
C ASN A 213 2.88 7.87 -4.43
N ASN A 214 1.61 7.86 -4.88
CA ASN A 214 0.50 7.50 -4.01
C ASN A 214 0.48 5.99 -3.71
N ALA A 215 0.92 5.14 -4.64
CA ALA A 215 1.07 3.71 -4.41
C ALA A 215 2.12 3.42 -3.31
N LEU A 216 3.27 4.10 -3.31
CA LEU A 216 4.29 3.93 -2.27
C LEU A 216 3.76 4.34 -0.89
N SER A 217 3.10 5.50 -0.80
CA SER A 217 2.47 5.94 0.45
C SER A 217 1.41 4.94 0.95
N SER A 218 0.69 4.29 0.02
CA SER A 218 -0.31 3.29 0.37
C SER A 218 0.31 1.97 0.84
N LEU A 219 1.42 1.54 0.22
CA LEU A 219 2.23 0.41 0.72
C LEU A 219 2.75 0.66 2.13
N ASP A 220 3.20 1.88 2.44
CA ASP A 220 3.63 2.24 3.80
C ASP A 220 2.52 2.10 4.83
N LYS A 221 1.29 2.53 4.49
CA LYS A 221 0.12 2.34 5.36
C LYS A 221 -0.19 0.86 5.57
N VAL A 222 -0.07 0.03 4.52
CA VAL A 222 -0.24 -1.43 4.64
C VAL A 222 0.81 -2.02 5.59
N ILE A 223 2.09 -1.70 5.39
CA ILE A 223 3.19 -2.16 6.24
C ILE A 223 2.98 -1.72 7.69
N GLN A 224 2.60 -0.47 7.91
CA GLN A 224 2.31 0.06 9.24
C GLN A 224 1.18 -0.73 9.90
N ARG A 225 0.09 -1.01 9.18
CA ARG A 225 -1.06 -1.77 9.71
C ARG A 225 -0.69 -3.22 10.02
N MET A 226 0.11 -3.86 9.17
CA MET A 226 0.63 -5.21 9.42
C MET A 226 1.56 -5.23 10.64
N SER A 227 2.44 -4.25 10.78
CA SER A 227 3.34 -4.11 11.94
C SER A 227 2.55 -3.89 13.25
N GLN A 228 1.55 -3.02 13.24
CA GLN A 228 0.63 -2.83 14.38
C GLN A 228 -0.05 -4.14 14.78
N ARG A 229 -0.56 -4.90 13.79
CA ARG A 229 -1.17 -6.20 14.03
C ARG A 229 -0.18 -7.21 14.61
N PHE A 230 1.03 -7.26 14.07
CA PHE A 230 2.10 -8.12 14.58
C PHE A 230 2.41 -7.80 16.06
N ASN A 231 2.61 -6.53 16.39
CA ASN A 231 2.88 -6.11 17.77
C ASN A 231 1.73 -6.43 18.72
N ALA A 232 0.48 -6.26 18.28
CA ALA A 232 -0.69 -6.64 19.07
C ALA A 232 -0.76 -8.16 19.32
N LEU A 233 -0.40 -8.99 18.33
CA LEU A 233 -0.31 -10.44 18.50
C LEU A 233 0.82 -10.84 19.46
N VAL A 234 1.99 -10.19 19.36
CA VAL A 234 3.11 -10.42 20.30
C VAL A 234 2.70 -10.08 21.72
N LYS A 235 2.02 -8.94 21.93
CA LYS A 235 1.52 -8.54 23.25
C LYS A 235 0.52 -9.56 23.79
N LEU A 236 -0.49 -9.93 23.01
CA LEU A 236 -1.46 -10.96 23.39
C LEU A 236 -0.79 -12.29 23.77
N ASN A 237 0.27 -12.67 23.06
CA ASN A 237 1.03 -13.89 23.32
C ASN A 237 1.78 -13.85 24.68
N LEU A 238 2.28 -12.67 25.06
CA LEU A 238 2.88 -12.44 26.38
C LEU A 238 1.82 -12.46 27.49
N ASP A 239 0.70 -11.77 27.29
CA ASP A 239 -0.39 -11.75 28.28
C ASP A 239 -1.00 -13.14 28.49
N LEU A 240 -1.08 -13.96 27.44
CA LEU A 240 -1.53 -15.34 27.52
C LEU A 240 -0.51 -16.24 28.27
N GLU A 241 0.79 -16.01 28.09
CA GLU A 241 1.82 -16.72 28.87
C GLU A 241 1.66 -16.45 30.36
N ASP A 242 1.37 -15.21 30.69
CA ASP A 242 1.15 -14.75 32.05
C ASP A 242 -0.09 -15.37 32.70
N VAL A 243 -1.16 -15.58 31.92
CA VAL A 243 -2.32 -16.38 32.36
C VAL A 243 -1.94 -17.84 32.59
N LEU A 244 -1.19 -18.44 31.66
CA LEU A 244 -0.73 -19.82 31.79
C LEU A 244 0.16 -20.01 33.01
N LYS A 245 1.07 -19.09 33.31
CA LYS A 245 1.91 -19.13 34.53
C LYS A 245 1.07 -19.21 35.80
N VAL A 246 0.04 -18.37 35.92
CA VAL A 246 -0.88 -18.41 37.07
C VAL A 246 -1.57 -19.78 37.12
N LEU A 247 -2.10 -20.27 36.01
CA LEU A 247 -2.82 -21.55 35.99
C LEU A 247 -1.93 -22.77 36.23
N ARG A 248 -0.66 -22.73 35.82
CA ARG A 248 0.33 -23.80 36.07
C ARG A 248 0.66 -23.92 37.57
N GLN A 249 0.52 -22.84 38.34
CA GLN A 249 0.71 -22.83 39.80
C GLN A 249 -0.49 -23.41 40.58
N ALA A 250 -1.59 -23.75 39.91
CA ALA A 250 -2.77 -24.30 40.57
C ALA A 250 -2.44 -25.66 41.24
N PRO A 251 -2.60 -25.79 42.57
CA PRO A 251 -2.30 -27.04 43.26
C PRO A 251 -3.24 -28.16 42.83
N ALA A 252 -2.71 -29.38 42.83
CA ALA A 252 -3.52 -30.57 42.69
C ALA A 252 -4.49 -30.66 43.88
N THR A 253 -5.72 -31.08 43.61
CA THR A 253 -6.69 -31.31 44.68
C THR A 253 -6.23 -32.49 45.51
N ALA A 254 -6.05 -32.30 46.82
CA ALA A 254 -5.74 -33.41 47.72
C ALA A 254 -6.84 -34.49 47.53
N PRO A 255 -6.47 -35.79 47.40
CA PRO A 255 -7.46 -36.84 47.36
C PRO A 255 -8.32 -36.69 48.62
N SER A 256 -9.65 -36.60 48.45
CA SER A 256 -10.53 -36.60 49.60
C SER A 256 -10.30 -37.93 50.32
N THR A 257 -9.51 -37.90 51.40
CA THR A 257 -9.41 -39.00 52.34
C THR A 257 -10.83 -39.20 52.82
N GLY A 258 -11.50 -40.20 52.24
CA GLY A 258 -12.86 -40.53 52.60
C GLY A 258 -12.89 -40.73 54.10
N SER A 259 -13.52 -39.80 54.82
CA SER A 259 -14.05 -40.10 56.13
C SER A 259 -15.08 -41.20 55.90
N SER A 260 -14.59 -42.43 55.90
CA SER A 260 -15.41 -43.62 56.10
C SER A 260 -15.99 -43.44 57.49
N VAL A 261 -17.18 -42.86 57.56
CA VAL A 261 -17.99 -42.86 58.76
C VAL A 261 -18.32 -44.34 58.99
N VAL A 262 -17.53 -44.99 59.84
CA VAL A 262 -17.84 -46.32 60.36
C VAL A 262 -19.15 -46.15 61.12
N ALA A 263 -20.25 -46.52 60.48
CA ALA A 263 -21.55 -46.61 61.11
C ALA A 263 -21.49 -47.81 62.07
N THR A 264 -21.23 -47.56 63.35
CA THR A 264 -21.51 -48.53 64.41
C THR A 264 -23.01 -48.55 64.65
N ASN A 265 -23.65 -49.67 64.32
CA ASN A 265 -24.93 -50.12 64.89
C ASN A 265 -24.74 -51.53 65.43
#